data_AF-A0A7C5T746-F1
#
_entry.id   AF-A0A7C5T746-F1
#
_cell.length_a   1.000
_cell.length_b   1.000
_cell.length_c   1.000
_cell.angle_alpha   90.00
_cell.angle_beta   90.00
_cell.angle_gamma   90.00
#
_symmetry.space_group_name_H-M   'P 1'
#
loop_
_entity.id
_entity.type
_entity.pdbx_description
1 polymer ?
#
loop_
_entity_poly.entity_id
_entity_poly.type
_entity_poly.pdbx_seq_one_letter_code
_entity_poly.pdbx_strand_id
1 'polypeptide(L)'
;MKTLTVQKTALTGNYAVAYAAKMARPHVIAAYPITPQTSIVEKLAEFVEKGELNARFVNVESEFAAMSVVYGAAMAGARAFTATSSHGLLYMYEAAWWTALSRAPVVMAVVTRTVGPPWNIHVEHNDILTLRDAGWIIAMAETVQETFDLTLQAFRIAESAALPMAVGVDGFVLSHSTEPVEMPPQEVVDKYLPPRRPDVPILFRPGKPVTFGNLPSDNRIHARHKIVTVYEAQQEAKKVIIKADEEYGKLVGRRYGGLVEWYRAEDAKHMVVCAGAWCSDAKHAVDSLRSRGVPVGLMRIRFIRPFPREEVAKLDQYETVVVYDRDITPVGGVLGLEVKAALSRARVVNIIAGIAGVDFDSRHFYETIQNAVEERYKELEFVV
;
A
#
# COMPACT_ATOMS: atom_id res chain seq x y z
N MET A 1 21.80 -11.19 -22.46
CA MET A 1 21.45 -10.65 -21.12
C MET A 1 22.45 -11.22 -20.13
N LYS A 2 23.14 -10.40 -19.33
CA LYS A 2 23.94 -10.92 -18.21
C LYS A 2 22.97 -11.62 -17.25
N THR A 3 23.25 -12.86 -16.87
CA THR A 3 22.50 -13.56 -15.83
C THR A 3 22.54 -12.73 -14.55
N LEU A 4 21.39 -12.29 -14.06
CA LEU A 4 21.30 -11.56 -12.80
C LEU A 4 21.71 -12.50 -11.67
N THR A 5 22.72 -12.13 -10.89
CA THR A 5 23.04 -12.85 -9.65
C THR A 5 22.04 -12.41 -8.58
N VAL A 6 20.89 -13.09 -8.54
CA VAL A 6 19.84 -12.82 -7.56
C VAL A 6 20.27 -13.41 -6.21
N GLN A 7 20.28 -12.58 -5.16
CA GLN A 7 20.51 -13.06 -3.80
C GLN A 7 19.20 -13.60 -3.25
N LYS A 8 19.18 -14.89 -2.87
CA LYS A 8 18.06 -15.51 -2.16
C LYS A 8 18.34 -15.48 -0.66
N THR A 9 17.43 -14.93 0.11
CA THR A 9 17.53 -14.88 1.58
C THR A 9 16.16 -15.08 2.21
N ALA A 10 16.12 -15.68 3.40
CA ALA A 10 14.90 -15.76 4.18
C ALA A 10 14.71 -14.45 4.95
N LEU A 11 13.60 -13.75 4.75
CA LEU A 11 13.28 -12.50 5.44
C LEU A 11 11.83 -12.55 5.93
N THR A 12 11.56 -11.81 7.00
CA THR A 12 10.20 -11.42 7.33
C THR A 12 9.75 -10.24 6.47
N GLY A 13 8.45 -9.93 6.40
CA GLY A 13 7.95 -8.72 5.73
C GLY A 13 8.60 -7.44 6.25
N ASN A 14 8.81 -7.33 7.56
CA ASN A 14 9.47 -6.15 8.12
C ASN A 14 10.93 -6.03 7.66
N TYR A 15 11.67 -7.13 7.65
CA TYR A 15 13.03 -7.10 7.11
C TYR A 15 13.03 -6.89 5.60
N ALA A 16 12.08 -7.44 4.85
CA ALA A 16 11.92 -7.14 3.43
C ALA A 16 11.77 -5.61 3.18
N VAL A 17 10.95 -4.91 3.97
CA VAL A 17 10.87 -3.43 3.92
C VAL A 17 12.22 -2.80 4.26
N ALA A 18 12.87 -3.21 5.36
CA ALA A 18 14.13 -2.60 5.79
C ALA A 18 15.26 -2.76 4.75
N TYR A 19 15.38 -3.94 4.14
CA TYR A 19 16.34 -4.21 3.08
C TYR A 19 16.02 -3.42 1.80
N ALA A 20 14.74 -3.36 1.39
CA ALA A 20 14.33 -2.55 0.25
C ALA A 20 14.60 -1.05 0.48
N ALA A 21 14.28 -0.52 1.66
CA ALA A 21 14.58 0.86 2.04
C ALA A 21 16.09 1.12 2.06
N LYS A 22 16.91 0.21 2.61
CA LYS A 22 18.39 0.29 2.52
C LYS A 22 18.86 0.40 1.07
N MET A 23 18.35 -0.47 0.19
CA MET A 23 18.72 -0.46 -1.23
C MET A 23 18.20 0.77 -1.98
N ALA A 24 17.11 1.38 -1.54
CA ALA A 24 16.60 2.64 -2.06
C ALA A 24 17.40 3.87 -1.61
N ARG A 25 18.28 3.72 -0.60
CA ARG A 25 19.18 4.77 -0.08
C ARG A 25 18.45 6.10 0.25
N PRO A 26 17.44 6.10 1.14
CA PRO A 26 16.89 7.35 1.65
C PRO A 26 17.99 8.14 2.36
N HIS A 27 17.92 9.46 2.28
CA HIS A 27 18.87 10.35 2.95
C HIS A 27 18.44 10.63 4.39
N VAL A 28 17.12 10.62 4.68
CA VAL A 28 16.56 10.86 6.01
C VAL A 28 15.56 9.76 6.35
N ILE A 29 15.70 9.19 7.54
CA ILE A 29 14.74 8.28 8.15
C ILE A 29 14.36 8.87 9.49
N ALA A 30 13.07 8.99 9.77
CA ALA A 30 12.59 9.36 11.11
C ALA A 30 11.49 8.39 11.53
N ALA A 31 11.52 7.94 12.78
CA ALA A 31 10.56 6.98 13.27
C ALA A 31 10.38 7.01 14.78
N TYR A 32 9.20 6.58 15.20
CA TYR A 32 8.84 6.27 16.58
C TYR A 32 8.37 4.80 16.63
N PRO A 33 8.81 4.00 17.62
CA PRO A 33 8.54 2.57 17.63
C PRO A 33 7.08 2.27 17.99
N ILE A 34 6.41 1.46 17.16
CA ILE A 34 5.08 0.94 17.43
C ILE A 34 4.93 -0.48 16.85
N THR A 35 4.49 -1.44 17.68
CA THR A 35 4.24 -2.81 17.23
C THR A 35 3.10 -2.86 16.20
N PRO A 36 3.16 -3.69 15.15
CA PRO A 36 4.22 -4.63 14.75
C PRO A 36 5.34 -4.04 13.86
N GLN A 37 5.39 -2.73 13.65
CA GLN A 37 6.36 -2.10 12.75
C GLN A 37 7.80 -2.06 13.29
N THR A 38 8.00 -2.08 14.61
CA THR A 38 9.27 -1.79 15.31
C THR A 38 10.52 -2.41 14.68
N SER A 39 10.49 -3.68 14.26
CA SER A 39 11.67 -4.35 13.71
C SER A 39 12.16 -3.78 12.36
N ILE A 40 11.32 -3.03 11.63
CA ILE A 40 11.74 -2.27 10.44
C ILE A 40 12.74 -1.19 10.85
N VAL A 41 12.39 -0.39 11.87
CA VAL A 41 13.18 0.79 12.27
C VAL A 41 14.41 0.42 13.07
N GLU A 42 14.33 -0.64 13.89
CA GLU A 42 15.51 -1.22 14.54
C GLU A 42 16.54 -1.68 13.50
N LYS A 43 16.09 -2.38 12.44
CA LYS A 43 17.00 -2.88 11.41
C LYS A 43 17.60 -1.76 10.56
N LEU A 44 16.83 -0.71 10.26
CA LEU A 44 17.34 0.47 9.57
C LEU A 44 18.36 1.24 10.42
N ALA A 45 18.11 1.40 11.72
CA ALA A 45 19.07 2.00 12.64
C ALA A 45 20.36 1.18 12.70
N GLU A 46 20.27 -0.16 12.75
CA GLU A 46 21.43 -1.05 12.69
C GLU A 46 22.24 -0.86 11.40
N PHE A 47 21.59 -0.74 10.24
CA PHE A 47 22.27 -0.50 8.97
C PHE A 47 22.99 0.85 8.93
N VAL A 48 22.41 1.89 9.53
CA VAL A 48 23.04 3.22 9.62
C VAL A 48 24.25 3.16 10.55
N GLU A 49 24.12 2.56 11.73
CA GLU A 49 25.20 2.45 12.71
C GLU A 49 26.40 1.63 12.16
N LYS A 50 26.12 0.57 11.39
CA LYS A 50 27.16 -0.23 10.72
C LYS A 50 27.77 0.43 9.49
N GLY A 51 27.28 1.60 9.08
CA GLY A 51 27.72 2.29 7.86
C GLY A 51 27.27 1.62 6.56
N GLU A 52 26.33 0.67 6.64
CA GLU A 52 25.76 -0.03 5.47
C GLU A 52 24.70 0.81 4.74
N LEU A 53 24.15 1.84 5.40
CA LEU A 53 23.22 2.81 4.85
C LEU A 53 23.66 4.23 5.24
N ASN A 54 24.03 5.04 4.25
CA ASN A 54 24.35 6.46 4.47
C ASN A 54 23.07 7.30 4.55
N ALA A 55 22.43 7.29 5.72
CA ALA A 55 21.23 8.07 6.01
C ALA A 55 21.35 8.77 7.38
N ARG A 56 20.63 9.88 7.55
CA ARG A 56 20.36 10.46 8.86
C ARG A 56 19.16 9.77 9.47
N PHE A 57 19.40 8.97 10.51
CA PHE A 57 18.34 8.37 11.31
C PHE A 57 18.00 9.31 12.47
N VAL A 58 16.73 9.69 12.59
CA VAL A 58 16.23 10.63 13.61
C VAL A 58 15.27 9.89 14.53
N ASN A 59 15.70 9.69 15.78
CA ASN A 59 14.84 9.22 16.86
C ASN A 59 13.98 10.39 17.34
N VAL A 60 12.70 10.35 17.02
CA VAL A 60 11.74 11.39 17.41
C VAL A 60 10.99 10.98 18.68
N GLU A 61 10.27 11.92 19.28
CA GLU A 61 9.46 11.74 20.48
C GLU A 61 8.03 11.24 20.21
N SER A 62 7.59 11.26 18.94
CA SER A 62 6.25 10.83 18.53
C SER A 62 6.15 10.51 17.05
N GLU A 63 5.09 9.80 16.65
CA GLU A 63 4.76 9.56 15.25
C GLU A 63 4.46 10.86 14.48
N PHE A 64 3.77 11.83 15.11
CA PHE A 64 3.56 13.15 14.50
C PHE A 64 4.89 13.82 14.11
N ALA A 65 5.87 13.78 15.01
CA ALA A 65 7.21 14.28 14.74
C ALA A 65 7.94 13.49 13.65
N ALA A 66 7.78 12.16 13.61
CA ALA A 66 8.38 11.32 12.55
C ALA A 66 7.90 11.77 11.17
N MET A 67 6.58 11.93 10.98
CA MET A 67 6.02 12.40 9.71
C MET A 67 6.48 13.83 9.38
N SER A 68 6.52 14.72 10.37
CA SER A 68 6.94 16.11 10.21
C SER A 68 8.42 16.23 9.77
N VAL A 69 9.30 15.41 10.32
CA VAL A 69 10.73 15.37 9.94
C VAL A 69 10.89 14.88 8.51
N VAL A 70 10.24 13.77 8.12
CA VAL A 70 10.36 13.25 6.75
C VAL A 70 9.69 14.16 5.72
N TYR A 71 8.59 14.82 6.08
CA TYR A 71 7.97 15.87 5.27
C TYR A 71 8.95 17.01 4.99
N GLY A 72 9.54 17.59 6.05
CA GLY A 72 10.52 18.68 5.92
C GLY A 72 11.73 18.26 5.08
N ALA A 73 12.25 17.04 5.31
CA ALA A 73 13.34 16.49 4.53
C ALA A 73 12.98 16.34 3.04
N ALA A 74 11.81 15.77 2.74
CA ALA A 74 11.35 15.57 1.37
C ALA A 74 11.16 16.89 0.62
N MET A 75 10.60 17.90 1.29
CA MET A 75 10.45 19.26 0.74
C MET A 75 11.80 19.95 0.53
N ALA A 76 12.80 19.67 1.37
CA ALA A 76 14.18 20.13 1.19
C ALA A 76 14.95 19.38 0.09
N GLY A 77 14.31 18.43 -0.61
CA GLY A 77 14.90 17.70 -1.74
C GLY A 77 15.52 16.34 -1.36
N ALA A 78 15.46 15.94 -0.09
CA ALA A 78 15.95 14.64 0.35
C ALA A 78 14.98 13.51 -0.01
N ARG A 79 15.49 12.31 -0.22
CA ARG A 79 14.69 11.07 -0.22
C ARG A 79 14.42 10.71 1.23
N ALA A 80 13.15 10.59 1.63
CA ALA A 80 12.77 10.40 3.01
C ALA A 80 11.89 9.16 3.20
N PHE A 81 12.06 8.48 4.33
CA PHE A 81 11.35 7.25 4.67
C PHE A 81 10.92 7.23 6.14
N THR A 82 9.74 6.71 6.41
CA THR A 82 9.28 6.39 7.77
C THR A 82 8.50 5.09 7.77
N ALA A 83 8.15 4.59 8.95
CA ALA A 83 7.28 3.44 9.09
C ALA A 83 6.46 3.58 10.38
N THR A 84 5.21 3.11 10.35
CA THR A 84 4.27 3.19 11.49
C THR A 84 3.21 2.07 11.44
N SER A 85 2.31 2.07 12.42
CA SER A 85 1.16 1.17 12.54
C SER A 85 0.03 1.84 13.32
N SER A 86 -1.24 1.48 13.06
CA SER A 86 -2.37 1.70 13.99
C SER A 86 -2.46 3.12 14.56
N HIS A 87 -2.53 3.26 15.89
CA HIS A 87 -2.60 4.53 16.62
C HIS A 87 -1.45 5.49 16.29
N GLY A 88 -0.28 4.95 15.94
CA GLY A 88 0.83 5.75 15.49
C GLY A 88 0.48 6.51 14.22
N LEU A 89 -0.10 5.82 13.23
CA LEU A 89 -0.60 6.47 12.00
C LEU A 89 -1.70 7.49 12.28
N LEU A 90 -2.62 7.19 13.21
CA LEU A 90 -3.65 8.15 13.61
C LEU A 90 -3.05 9.40 14.24
N TYR A 91 -1.96 9.25 15.01
CA TYR A 91 -1.24 10.38 15.57
C TYR A 91 -0.43 11.16 14.51
N MET A 92 0.00 10.49 13.42
CA MET A 92 0.58 11.15 12.24
C MET A 92 -0.43 11.92 11.38
N TYR A 93 -1.73 11.71 11.56
CA TYR A 93 -2.73 11.95 10.51
C TYR A 93 -2.74 13.40 10.01
N GLU A 94 -2.64 14.39 10.89
CA GLU A 94 -2.56 15.80 10.49
C GLU A 94 -1.33 16.07 9.60
N ALA A 95 -0.15 15.61 10.00
CA ALA A 95 1.08 15.78 9.23
C ALA A 95 1.02 14.99 7.90
N ALA A 96 0.26 13.90 7.83
CA ALA A 96 0.02 13.17 6.58
C ALA A 96 -0.76 14.02 5.55
N TRP A 97 -1.75 14.81 5.98
CA TRP A 97 -2.44 15.77 5.09
C TRP A 97 -1.49 16.82 4.55
N TRP A 98 -0.66 17.40 5.41
CA TRP A 98 0.36 18.37 5.00
C TRP A 98 1.32 17.79 3.97
N THR A 99 1.76 16.55 4.17
CA THR A 99 2.68 15.86 3.27
C THR A 99 2.08 15.69 1.87
N ALA A 100 0.85 15.19 1.78
CA ALA A 100 0.18 14.94 0.50
C ALA A 100 -0.24 16.23 -0.22
N LEU A 101 -0.84 17.18 0.49
CA LEU A 101 -1.28 18.44 -0.10
C LEU A 101 -0.13 19.36 -0.50
N SER A 102 1.08 19.11 0.02
CA SER A 102 2.32 19.76 -0.41
C SER A 102 3.06 19.00 -1.52
N ARG A 103 2.52 17.87 -2.00
CA ARG A 103 3.09 17.04 -3.07
C ARG A 103 4.48 16.46 -2.71
N ALA A 104 4.71 16.23 -1.41
CA ALA A 104 6.00 15.76 -0.89
C ALA A 104 6.16 14.25 -1.14
N PRO A 105 7.21 13.79 -1.86
CA PRO A 105 7.43 12.38 -2.14
C PRO A 105 8.09 11.68 -0.95
N VAL A 106 7.25 11.27 0.00
CA VAL A 106 7.64 10.46 1.17
C VAL A 106 7.15 9.02 0.96
N VAL A 107 7.99 8.04 1.30
CA VAL A 107 7.56 6.64 1.40
C VAL A 107 7.36 6.27 2.86
N MET A 108 6.20 5.70 3.17
CA MET A 108 5.86 5.21 4.49
C MET A 108 5.48 3.74 4.41
N ALA A 109 6.14 2.88 5.17
CA ALA A 109 5.61 1.54 5.39
C ALA A 109 4.58 1.57 6.53
N VAL A 110 3.36 1.10 6.26
CA VAL A 110 2.31 0.97 7.26
C VAL A 110 2.13 -0.52 7.52
N VAL A 111 2.61 -0.98 8.66
CA VAL A 111 2.35 -2.37 9.06
C VAL A 111 0.97 -2.39 9.70
N THR A 112 -0.03 -2.83 8.93
CA THR A 112 -1.44 -2.62 9.22
C THR A 112 -1.86 -3.35 10.49
N ARG A 113 -2.61 -2.65 11.34
CA ARG A 113 -2.98 -3.12 12.66
C ARG A 113 -4.26 -2.44 13.14
N THR A 114 -5.08 -3.22 13.82
CA THR A 114 -6.35 -2.79 14.43
C THR A 114 -6.24 -1.54 15.31
N VAL A 115 -7.29 -0.73 15.26
CA VAL A 115 -7.45 0.52 16.03
C VAL A 115 -8.36 0.25 17.24
N GLY A 116 -7.97 0.73 18.42
CA GLY A 116 -8.71 0.48 19.66
C GLY A 116 -9.76 1.55 20.01
N PRO A 117 -10.59 1.31 21.04
CA PRO A 117 -10.69 0.10 21.87
C PRO A 117 -11.62 -1.00 21.30
N PRO A 118 -11.47 -2.28 21.71
CA PRO A 118 -10.38 -2.80 22.55
C PRO A 118 -9.03 -2.73 21.84
N TRP A 119 -7.94 -2.67 22.60
CA TRP A 119 -6.60 -2.64 22.02
C TRP A 119 -6.19 -4.03 21.55
N ASN A 120 -5.58 -4.12 20.37
CA ASN A 120 -4.97 -5.34 19.85
C ASN A 120 -3.79 -4.97 18.91
N ILE A 121 -2.91 -5.93 18.66
CA ILE A 121 -1.71 -5.83 17.82
C ILE A 121 -1.87 -6.46 16.44
N HIS A 122 -2.91 -7.25 16.22
CA HIS A 122 -3.09 -7.99 14.98
C HIS A 122 -3.67 -7.16 13.83
N VAL A 123 -3.59 -7.72 12.62
CA VAL A 123 -3.94 -7.08 11.34
C VAL A 123 -5.39 -6.60 11.27
N GLU A 124 -5.56 -5.43 10.69
CA GLU A 124 -6.81 -4.81 10.26
C GLU A 124 -6.42 -3.65 9.34
N HIS A 125 -7.22 -3.31 8.32
CA HIS A 125 -6.88 -2.27 7.35
C HIS A 125 -7.45 -0.89 7.70
N ASN A 126 -8.24 -0.76 8.79
CA ASN A 126 -8.81 0.50 9.23
C ASN A 126 -7.77 1.61 9.42
N ASP A 127 -6.56 1.28 9.86
CA ASP A 127 -5.50 2.26 10.07
C ASP A 127 -5.01 2.86 8.73
N ILE A 128 -4.50 2.05 7.80
CA ILE A 128 -3.99 2.53 6.52
C ILE A 128 -5.09 3.21 5.69
N LEU A 129 -6.33 2.73 5.79
CA LEU A 129 -7.47 3.30 5.09
C LEU A 129 -7.88 4.68 5.61
N THR A 130 -7.38 5.14 6.77
CA THR A 130 -7.55 6.54 7.18
C THR A 130 -6.88 7.52 6.22
N LEU A 131 -5.84 7.09 5.50
CA LEU A 131 -5.15 7.93 4.50
C LEU A 131 -5.93 8.09 3.19
N ARG A 132 -7.01 7.34 2.98
CA ARG A 132 -7.72 7.23 1.69
C ARG A 132 -8.22 8.57 1.14
N ASP A 133 -8.48 9.52 2.04
CA ASP A 133 -9.01 10.85 1.75
C ASP A 133 -7.91 11.93 1.76
N ALA A 134 -6.73 11.61 2.30
CA ALA A 134 -5.62 12.56 2.50
C ALA A 134 -4.81 12.85 1.23
N GLY A 135 -5.03 12.11 0.13
CA GLY A 135 -4.29 12.27 -1.13
C GLY A 135 -3.01 11.43 -1.23
N TRP A 136 -2.84 10.44 -0.34
CA TRP A 136 -1.75 9.46 -0.42
C TRP A 136 -2.01 8.40 -1.48
N ILE A 137 -0.96 7.93 -2.14
CA ILE A 137 -1.01 6.64 -2.87
C ILE A 137 -0.98 5.53 -1.82
N ILE A 138 -1.85 4.54 -1.92
CA ILE A 138 -1.98 3.46 -0.95
C ILE A 138 -1.93 2.14 -1.72
N ALA A 139 -0.92 1.33 -1.43
CA ALA A 139 -0.77 0.00 -2.01
C ALA A 139 -0.67 -1.07 -0.92
N MET A 140 -1.15 -2.27 -1.20
CA MET A 140 -1.14 -3.42 -0.28
C MET A 140 -0.33 -4.55 -0.88
N ALA A 141 0.66 -5.06 -0.15
CA ALA A 141 1.44 -6.23 -0.57
C ALA A 141 0.69 -7.54 -0.25
N GLU A 142 0.85 -8.56 -1.11
CA GLU A 142 0.30 -9.91 -0.88
C GLU A 142 1.31 -10.87 -0.23
N THR A 143 2.61 -10.72 -0.51
CA THR A 143 3.68 -11.62 -0.06
C THR A 143 4.86 -10.84 0.53
N VAL A 144 5.78 -11.53 1.20
CA VAL A 144 7.03 -10.90 1.67
C VAL A 144 7.90 -10.47 0.47
N GLN A 145 7.91 -11.26 -0.61
CA GLN A 145 8.59 -10.89 -1.85
C GLN A 145 8.01 -9.60 -2.44
N GLU A 146 6.68 -9.51 -2.55
CA GLU A 146 6.05 -8.28 -3.05
C GLU A 146 6.25 -7.12 -2.08
N THR A 147 6.31 -7.36 -0.77
CA THR A 147 6.62 -6.31 0.22
C THR A 147 7.98 -5.65 -0.09
N PHE A 148 9.00 -6.44 -0.40
CA PHE A 148 10.30 -5.93 -0.84
C PHE A 148 10.19 -5.14 -2.16
N ASP A 149 9.62 -5.77 -3.19
CA ASP A 149 9.56 -5.21 -4.54
C ASP A 149 8.71 -3.92 -4.56
N LEU A 150 7.56 -3.92 -3.89
CA LEU A 150 6.64 -2.78 -3.76
C LEU A 150 7.27 -1.63 -2.99
N THR A 151 8.10 -1.90 -1.98
CA THR A 151 8.83 -0.84 -1.26
C THR A 151 9.80 -0.11 -2.20
N LEU A 152 10.53 -0.83 -3.07
CA LEU A 152 11.38 -0.21 -4.10
C LEU A 152 10.55 0.56 -5.13
N GLN A 153 9.43 -0.02 -5.59
CA GLN A 153 8.50 0.65 -6.49
C GLN A 153 7.92 1.92 -5.87
N ALA A 154 7.68 1.94 -4.55
CA ALA A 154 7.09 3.07 -3.87
C ALA A 154 7.95 4.33 -3.95
N PHE A 155 9.28 4.22 -3.80
CA PHE A 155 10.17 5.37 -3.99
C PHE A 155 10.12 5.88 -5.43
N ARG A 156 10.15 4.96 -6.40
CA ARG A 156 10.08 5.32 -7.83
C ARG A 156 8.77 6.01 -8.17
N ILE A 157 7.65 5.50 -7.68
CA ILE A 157 6.30 6.04 -7.90
C ILE A 157 6.15 7.38 -7.20
N ALA A 158 6.48 7.46 -5.91
CA ALA A 158 6.36 8.68 -5.11
C ALA A 158 7.12 9.85 -5.74
N GLU A 159 8.39 9.63 -6.11
CA GLU A 159 9.25 10.65 -6.72
C GLU A 159 8.80 11.05 -8.13
N SER A 160 8.25 10.11 -8.90
CA SER A 160 7.79 10.39 -10.26
C SER A 160 6.43 11.08 -10.28
N ALA A 161 5.54 10.71 -9.36
CA ALA A 161 4.21 11.29 -9.23
C ALA A 161 4.18 12.57 -8.39
N ALA A 162 5.25 12.90 -7.66
CA ALA A 162 5.29 13.94 -6.63
C ALA A 162 4.11 13.78 -5.65
N LEU A 163 3.97 12.55 -5.13
CA LEU A 163 2.97 12.17 -4.15
C LEU A 163 3.62 11.32 -3.07
N PRO A 164 3.17 11.41 -1.81
CA PRO A 164 3.57 10.44 -0.83
C PRO A 164 2.88 9.09 -1.08
N MET A 165 3.53 8.01 -0.68
CA MET A 165 3.03 6.65 -0.87
C MET A 165 3.14 5.84 0.42
N ALA A 166 2.04 5.21 0.79
CA ALA A 166 1.94 4.24 1.87
C ALA A 166 2.02 2.82 1.29
N VAL A 167 2.95 2.02 1.82
CA VAL A 167 3.12 0.59 1.51
C VAL A 167 2.53 -0.19 2.67
N GLY A 168 1.37 -0.80 2.45
CA GLY A 168 0.67 -1.63 3.40
C GLY A 168 1.27 -3.03 3.49
N VAL A 169 1.58 -3.43 4.72
CA VAL A 169 2.12 -4.74 5.08
C VAL A 169 1.24 -5.33 6.17
N ASP A 170 0.58 -6.45 5.92
CA ASP A 170 -0.32 -7.04 6.92
C ASP A 170 0.41 -7.43 8.22
N GLY A 171 -0.04 -6.87 9.34
CA GLY A 171 0.52 -7.08 10.67
C GLY A 171 0.48 -8.54 11.11
N PHE A 172 1.58 -9.04 11.65
CA PHE A 172 1.86 -10.45 11.98
C PHE A 172 1.82 -11.44 10.80
N VAL A 173 0.91 -11.29 9.84
CA VAL A 173 0.79 -12.17 8.67
C VAL A 173 1.99 -12.02 7.73
N LEU A 174 2.30 -10.81 7.25
CA LEU A 174 3.49 -10.58 6.41
C LEU A 174 4.67 -10.08 7.22
N SER A 175 4.44 -9.12 8.11
CA SER A 175 5.52 -8.47 8.86
C SER A 175 6.41 -9.43 9.65
N HIS A 176 5.88 -10.56 10.10
CA HIS A 176 6.56 -11.51 10.98
C HIS A 176 6.72 -12.91 10.37
N SER A 177 5.95 -13.29 9.35
CA SER A 177 6.18 -14.56 8.64
C SER A 177 7.43 -14.49 7.78
N THR A 178 8.21 -15.56 7.79
CA THR A 178 9.45 -15.66 7.02
C THR A 178 9.22 -16.37 5.70
N GLU A 179 9.63 -15.75 4.61
CA GLU A 179 9.57 -16.30 3.26
C GLU A 179 10.91 -16.10 2.52
N PRO A 180 11.19 -16.91 1.48
CA PRO A 180 12.32 -16.64 0.60
C PRO A 180 12.09 -15.37 -0.21
N VAL A 181 13.05 -14.45 -0.18
CA VAL A 181 13.08 -13.21 -0.95
C VAL A 181 14.27 -13.21 -1.90
N GLU A 182 13.96 -12.94 -3.17
CA GLU A 182 14.88 -12.73 -4.28
C GLU A 182 15.20 -11.24 -4.42
N MET A 183 16.34 -10.83 -3.85
CA MET A 183 16.84 -9.46 -3.93
C MET A 183 17.68 -9.30 -5.21
N PRO A 184 17.36 -8.32 -6.07
CA PRO A 184 18.20 -8.00 -7.22
C PRO A 184 19.53 -7.37 -6.76
N PRO A 185 20.59 -7.42 -7.59
CA PRO A 185 21.81 -6.66 -7.33
C PRO A 185 21.55 -5.16 -7.16
N GLN A 186 22.36 -4.48 -6.35
CA GLN A 186 22.21 -3.03 -6.09
C GLN A 186 22.28 -2.20 -7.39
N GLU A 187 23.07 -2.62 -8.38
CA GLU A 187 23.20 -1.92 -9.66
C GLU A 187 21.89 -1.94 -10.46
N VAL A 188 21.08 -3.00 -10.30
CA VAL A 188 19.74 -3.08 -10.91
C VAL A 188 18.80 -2.12 -10.22
N VAL A 189 18.87 -2.01 -8.88
CA VAL A 189 18.09 -1.05 -8.12
C VAL A 189 18.49 0.38 -8.46
N ASP A 190 19.78 0.69 -8.55
CA ASP A 190 20.28 2.03 -8.91
C ASP A 190 19.85 2.44 -10.34
N LYS A 191 19.71 1.47 -11.25
CA LYS A 191 19.17 1.72 -12.60
C LYS A 191 17.66 1.96 -12.57
N TYR A 192 16.91 1.24 -11.74
CA TYR A 192 15.46 1.39 -11.60
C TYR A 192 15.08 2.69 -10.87
N LEU A 193 15.80 2.99 -9.78
CA LEU A 193 15.60 4.11 -8.89
C LEU A 193 16.87 4.99 -8.87
N PRO A 194 17.04 5.87 -9.88
CA PRO A 194 18.16 6.80 -9.90
C PRO A 194 18.12 7.76 -8.69
N PRO A 195 19.20 8.53 -8.46
CA PRO A 195 19.21 9.56 -7.43
C PRO A 195 17.99 10.49 -7.52
N ARG A 196 17.40 10.78 -6.35
CA ARG A 196 16.22 11.63 -6.27
C ARG A 196 16.51 13.01 -6.86
N ARG A 197 15.59 13.50 -7.69
CA ARG A 197 15.61 14.88 -8.18
C ARG A 197 15.25 15.86 -7.05
N PRO A 198 16.15 16.77 -6.65
CA PRO A 198 15.91 17.67 -5.51
C PRO A 198 14.93 18.80 -5.83
N ASP A 199 14.59 19.00 -7.10
CA ASP A 199 13.68 20.03 -7.59
C ASP A 199 12.20 19.59 -7.65
N VAL A 200 11.89 18.37 -7.24
CA VAL A 200 10.53 17.82 -7.20
C VAL A 200 10.09 17.67 -5.74
N PRO A 201 8.98 18.28 -5.27
CA PRO A 201 8.06 19.10 -6.05
C PRO A 201 8.57 20.53 -6.26
N ILE A 202 9.56 20.96 -5.47
CA ILE A 202 10.15 22.29 -5.55
C ILE A 202 11.63 22.26 -5.14
N LEU A 203 12.42 23.15 -5.71
CA LEU A 203 13.83 23.36 -5.34
C LEU A 203 13.98 24.54 -4.36
N PHE A 204 14.44 24.28 -3.13
CA PHE A 204 14.89 25.34 -2.24
C PHE A 204 16.32 25.78 -2.58
N ARG A 205 16.55 27.10 -2.61
CA ARG A 205 17.89 27.67 -2.79
C ARG A 205 18.16 28.68 -1.67
N PRO A 206 19.33 28.63 -1.02
CA PRO A 206 19.72 29.68 -0.07
C PRO A 206 19.55 31.08 -0.68
N GLY A 207 18.97 32.00 0.10
CA GLY A 207 18.70 33.38 -0.33
C GLY A 207 17.49 33.56 -1.25
N LYS A 208 16.80 32.50 -1.68
CA LYS A 208 15.52 32.61 -2.41
C LYS A 208 14.35 32.38 -1.45
N PRO A 209 13.56 33.41 -1.10
CA PRO A 209 12.41 33.21 -0.23
C PRO A 209 11.35 32.38 -0.93
N VAL A 210 10.79 31.41 -0.20
CA VAL A 210 9.68 30.58 -0.64
C VAL A 210 8.71 30.47 0.54
N THR A 211 7.41 30.50 0.25
CA THR A 211 6.35 30.32 1.26
C THR A 211 5.58 29.05 0.93
N PHE A 212 5.31 28.22 1.95
CA PHE A 212 4.48 27.01 1.87
C PHE A 212 3.44 27.02 2.98
N GLY A 213 2.26 26.49 2.69
CA GLY A 213 1.21 26.32 3.71
C GLY A 213 0.53 27.60 4.17
N ASN A 214 0.69 28.70 3.46
CA ASN A 214 0.05 29.96 3.81
C ASN A 214 -1.46 29.89 3.61
N LEU A 215 -2.17 30.77 4.32
CA LEU A 215 -3.56 31.07 4.01
C LEU A 215 -3.64 31.60 2.56
N PRO A 216 -4.47 31.01 1.70
CA PRO A 216 -4.64 31.50 0.34
C PRO A 216 -5.39 32.83 0.36
N SER A 217 -5.10 33.69 -0.61
CA SER A 217 -5.77 34.99 -0.75
C SER A 217 -7.24 34.89 -1.15
N ASP A 218 -7.66 33.74 -1.72
CA ASP A 218 -9.02 33.47 -2.17
C ASP A 218 -9.35 31.97 -1.98
N ASN A 219 -10.56 31.68 -1.50
CA ASN A 219 -11.10 30.33 -1.37
C ASN A 219 -11.16 29.58 -2.72
N ARG A 220 -11.30 30.28 -3.85
CA ARG A 220 -11.25 29.65 -5.19
C ARG A 220 -9.87 29.07 -5.51
N ILE A 221 -8.81 29.77 -5.11
CA ILE A 221 -7.43 29.27 -5.25
C ILE A 221 -7.24 28.03 -4.41
N HIS A 222 -7.74 28.05 -3.16
CA HIS A 222 -7.70 26.88 -2.29
C HIS A 222 -8.46 25.68 -2.87
N ALA A 223 -9.66 25.90 -3.40
CA ALA A 223 -10.44 24.86 -4.05
C ALA A 223 -9.73 24.27 -5.27
N ARG A 224 -9.12 25.12 -6.11
CA ARG A 224 -8.32 24.67 -7.27
C ARG A 224 -7.11 23.85 -6.82
N HIS A 225 -6.41 24.28 -5.77
CA HIS A 225 -5.30 23.52 -5.18
C HIS A 225 -5.76 22.12 -4.77
N LYS A 226 -6.88 22.00 -4.04
CA LYS A 226 -7.44 20.69 -3.65
C LYS A 226 -7.78 19.80 -4.85
N ILE A 227 -8.38 20.36 -5.91
CA ILE A 227 -8.68 19.61 -7.13
C ILE A 227 -7.39 19.05 -7.75
N VAL A 228 -6.35 19.87 -7.85
CA VAL A 228 -5.07 19.47 -8.43
C VAL A 228 -4.37 18.42 -7.56
N THR A 229 -4.24 18.66 -6.24
CA THR A 229 -3.40 17.82 -5.38
C THR A 229 -4.07 16.54 -4.91
N VAL A 230 -5.40 16.49 -4.87
CA VAL A 230 -6.15 15.29 -4.42
C VAL A 230 -6.69 14.51 -5.60
N TYR A 231 -7.30 15.16 -6.60
CA TYR A 231 -7.97 14.45 -7.69
C TYR A 231 -7.08 14.27 -8.92
N GLU A 232 -6.68 15.38 -9.57
CA GLU A 232 -5.91 15.32 -10.84
C GLU A 232 -4.59 14.55 -10.63
N ALA A 233 -3.90 14.84 -9.52
CA ALA A 233 -2.73 14.12 -9.02
C ALA A 233 -2.89 12.59 -8.97
N GLN A 234 -3.99 12.10 -8.41
CA GLN A 234 -4.26 10.67 -8.26
C GLN A 234 -4.60 10.03 -9.61
N GLN A 235 -5.30 10.74 -10.50
CA GLN A 235 -5.56 10.23 -11.86
C GLN A 235 -4.25 10.06 -12.65
N GLU A 236 -3.32 11.03 -12.55
CA GLU A 236 -2.02 10.91 -13.22
C GLU A 236 -1.12 9.83 -12.58
N ALA A 237 -1.24 9.62 -11.26
CA ALA A 237 -0.50 8.56 -10.56
C ALA A 237 -0.78 7.16 -11.11
N LYS A 238 -2.00 6.88 -11.62
CA LYS A 238 -2.33 5.60 -12.27
C LYS A 238 -1.35 5.23 -13.39
N LYS A 239 -1.03 6.19 -14.26
CA LYS A 239 -0.09 5.99 -15.37
C LYS A 239 1.33 5.76 -14.87
N VAL A 240 1.73 6.49 -13.81
CA VAL A 240 3.04 6.33 -13.17
C VAL A 240 3.20 4.95 -12.55
N ILE A 241 2.16 4.44 -11.88
CA ILE A 241 2.14 3.11 -11.26
C ILE A 241 2.33 2.00 -12.30
N ILE A 242 1.54 2.03 -13.39
CA ILE A 242 1.64 1.03 -14.46
C ILE A 242 3.05 1.04 -15.06
N LYS A 243 3.57 2.23 -15.38
CA LYS A 243 4.91 2.37 -15.94
C LYS A 243 6.00 1.87 -14.99
N ALA A 244 5.87 2.15 -13.69
CA ALA A 244 6.82 1.70 -12.67
C ALA A 244 6.85 0.17 -12.56
N ASP A 245 5.68 -0.49 -12.52
CA ASP A 245 5.57 -1.96 -12.50
C ASP A 245 6.18 -2.60 -13.76
N GLU A 246 5.92 -2.02 -14.94
CA GLU A 246 6.52 -2.50 -16.20
C GLU A 246 8.04 -2.33 -16.25
N GLU A 247 8.55 -1.17 -15.84
CA GLU A 247 9.99 -0.89 -15.77
C GLU A 247 10.68 -1.84 -14.79
N TYR A 248 10.06 -2.07 -13.63
CA TYR A 248 10.54 -3.01 -12.62
C TYR A 248 10.60 -4.43 -13.18
N GLY A 249 9.51 -4.90 -13.80
CA GLY A 249 9.46 -6.25 -14.37
C GLY A 249 10.39 -6.48 -15.56
N LYS A 250 10.71 -5.45 -16.35
CA LYS A 250 11.73 -5.54 -17.41
C LYS A 250 13.14 -5.73 -16.83
N LEU A 251 13.41 -5.21 -15.64
CA LEU A 251 14.72 -5.26 -14.99
C LEU A 251 14.90 -6.49 -14.10
N VAL A 252 13.86 -6.86 -13.35
CA VAL A 252 13.94 -7.88 -12.30
C VAL A 252 13.25 -9.19 -12.71
N GLY A 253 12.38 -9.16 -13.72
CA GLY A 253 11.66 -10.34 -14.22
C GLY A 253 10.33 -10.63 -13.53
N ARG A 254 9.94 -9.82 -12.52
CA ARG A 254 8.66 -9.94 -11.81
C ARG A 254 7.75 -8.76 -12.12
N ARG A 255 6.52 -9.05 -12.55
CA ARG A 255 5.46 -8.06 -12.82
C ARG A 255 4.27 -8.39 -11.95
N TYR A 256 3.52 -7.37 -11.58
CA TYR A 256 2.42 -7.54 -10.64
C TYR A 256 1.08 -7.00 -11.14
N GLY A 257 1.02 -6.41 -12.34
CA GLY A 257 -0.25 -6.05 -13.01
C GLY A 257 -0.65 -4.58 -12.85
N GLY A 258 0.24 -3.72 -12.37
CA GLY A 258 -0.09 -2.31 -12.12
C GLY A 258 -1.09 -2.16 -10.96
N LEU A 259 -2.25 -1.56 -11.21
CA LEU A 259 -3.22 -1.23 -10.14
C LEU A 259 -3.94 -2.46 -9.55
N VAL A 260 -4.18 -3.49 -10.37
CA VAL A 260 -4.91 -4.71 -10.01
C VAL A 260 -4.28 -5.93 -10.64
N GLU A 261 -4.50 -7.10 -10.06
CA GLU A 261 -4.12 -8.39 -10.62
C GLU A 261 -5.39 -9.22 -10.87
N TRP A 262 -5.53 -9.77 -12.08
CA TRP A 262 -6.61 -10.70 -12.44
C TRP A 262 -6.11 -12.14 -12.32
N TYR A 263 -6.88 -12.99 -11.67
CA TYR A 263 -6.56 -14.40 -11.45
C TYR A 263 -7.76 -15.27 -11.85
N ARG A 264 -7.56 -16.11 -12.88
CA ARG A 264 -8.57 -17.06 -13.40
C ARG A 264 -9.92 -16.40 -13.71
N ALA A 265 -9.89 -15.30 -14.46
CA ALA A 265 -11.05 -14.45 -14.69
C ALA A 265 -11.73 -14.71 -16.05
N GLU A 266 -11.02 -15.31 -17.02
CA GLU A 266 -11.41 -15.38 -18.42
C GLU A 266 -12.72 -16.15 -18.67
N ASP A 267 -12.98 -17.20 -17.88
CA ASP A 267 -14.16 -18.05 -17.95
C ASP A 267 -15.02 -17.99 -16.67
N ALA A 268 -14.74 -17.02 -15.80
CA ALA A 268 -15.45 -16.87 -14.54
C ALA A 268 -16.85 -16.27 -14.76
N LYS A 269 -17.82 -16.71 -13.96
CA LYS A 269 -19.13 -16.08 -13.79
C LYS A 269 -19.23 -15.23 -12.53
N HIS A 270 -18.42 -15.55 -11.53
CA HIS A 270 -18.36 -14.84 -10.25
C HIS A 270 -16.94 -14.35 -9.99
N MET A 271 -16.80 -13.23 -9.30
CA MET A 271 -15.49 -12.65 -8.99
C MET A 271 -15.33 -12.37 -7.51
N VAL A 272 -14.18 -12.73 -6.97
CA VAL A 272 -13.72 -12.31 -5.65
C VAL A 272 -12.89 -11.03 -5.79
N VAL A 273 -13.10 -10.07 -4.90
CA VAL A 273 -12.29 -8.84 -4.81
C VAL A 273 -11.73 -8.71 -3.40
N CYS A 274 -10.43 -8.56 -3.27
CA CYS A 274 -9.75 -8.38 -1.98
C CYS A 274 -8.38 -7.69 -2.16
N ALA A 275 -7.77 -7.25 -1.07
CA ALA A 275 -6.43 -6.64 -1.05
C ALA A 275 -5.61 -7.11 0.16
N GLY A 276 -4.29 -7.11 0.05
CA GLY A 276 -3.39 -7.52 1.14
C GLY A 276 -3.01 -9.01 1.10
N ALA A 277 -2.55 -9.54 2.24
CA ALA A 277 -1.87 -10.84 2.29
C ALA A 277 -2.81 -12.03 2.06
N TRP A 278 -4.03 -11.92 2.59
CA TRP A 278 -5.07 -12.96 2.49
C TRP A 278 -5.60 -13.20 1.08
N CYS A 279 -5.15 -12.41 0.08
CA CYS A 279 -5.39 -12.73 -1.32
C CYS A 279 -4.77 -14.09 -1.70
N SER A 280 -3.68 -14.50 -1.04
CA SER A 280 -3.07 -15.83 -1.24
C SER A 280 -4.04 -16.96 -0.85
N ASP A 281 -4.68 -16.87 0.31
CA ASP A 281 -5.70 -17.83 0.76
C ASP A 281 -6.94 -17.80 -0.12
N ALA A 282 -7.36 -16.60 -0.56
CA ALA A 282 -8.47 -16.45 -1.49
C ALA A 282 -8.18 -17.10 -2.85
N LYS A 283 -6.95 -16.99 -3.38
CA LYS A 283 -6.51 -17.66 -4.61
C LYS A 283 -6.58 -19.19 -4.46
N HIS A 284 -6.13 -19.74 -3.32
CA HIS A 284 -6.25 -21.17 -3.03
C HIS A 284 -7.72 -21.63 -2.95
N ALA A 285 -8.60 -20.84 -2.34
CA ALA A 285 -10.04 -21.13 -2.29
C ALA A 285 -10.67 -21.12 -3.69
N VAL A 286 -10.31 -20.15 -4.53
CA VAL A 286 -10.73 -20.07 -5.93
C VAL A 286 -10.27 -21.32 -6.70
N ASP A 287 -9.03 -21.76 -6.54
CA ASP A 287 -8.53 -23.00 -7.16
C ASP A 287 -9.35 -24.23 -6.72
N SER A 288 -9.65 -24.34 -5.42
CA SER A 288 -10.45 -25.43 -4.86
C SER A 288 -11.89 -25.44 -5.40
N LEU A 289 -12.56 -24.29 -5.43
CA LEU A 289 -13.91 -24.13 -5.97
C LEU A 289 -13.97 -24.47 -7.46
N ARG A 290 -12.98 -24.02 -8.23
CA ARG A 290 -12.87 -24.32 -9.66
C ARG A 290 -12.64 -25.81 -9.92
N SER A 291 -11.88 -26.50 -9.06
CA SER A 291 -11.71 -27.96 -9.17
C SER A 291 -13.02 -28.75 -9.02
N ARG A 292 -14.05 -28.10 -8.43
CA ARG A 292 -15.41 -28.63 -8.26
C ARG A 292 -16.42 -28.07 -9.27
N GLY A 293 -15.95 -27.33 -10.27
CA GLY A 293 -16.79 -26.80 -11.35
C GLY A 293 -17.49 -25.48 -11.06
N VAL A 294 -17.13 -24.77 -9.98
CA VAL A 294 -17.65 -23.41 -9.71
C VAL A 294 -16.82 -22.40 -10.51
N PRO A 295 -17.42 -21.66 -11.48
CA PRO A 295 -16.69 -20.73 -12.34
C PRO A 295 -16.44 -19.40 -11.62
N VAL A 296 -15.50 -19.40 -10.68
CA VAL A 296 -15.09 -18.21 -9.91
C VAL A 296 -13.68 -17.76 -10.31
N GLY A 297 -13.47 -16.46 -10.36
CA GLY A 297 -12.17 -15.81 -10.52
C GLY A 297 -11.90 -14.82 -9.38
N LEU A 298 -10.73 -14.17 -9.40
CA LEU A 298 -10.33 -13.19 -8.41
C LEU A 298 -9.69 -11.97 -9.05
N MET A 299 -10.02 -10.78 -8.55
CA MET A 299 -9.34 -9.52 -8.85
C MET A 299 -8.74 -8.98 -7.56
N ARG A 300 -7.41 -9.03 -7.43
CA ARG A 300 -6.71 -8.45 -6.30
C ARG A 300 -6.50 -6.96 -6.56
N ILE A 301 -6.95 -6.12 -5.63
CA ILE A 301 -6.63 -4.69 -5.66
C ILE A 301 -5.26 -4.48 -5.04
N ARG A 302 -4.29 -4.09 -5.85
CA ARG A 302 -2.93 -3.77 -5.40
C ARG A 302 -2.82 -2.35 -4.88
N PHE A 303 -3.48 -1.43 -5.56
CA PHE A 303 -3.53 -0.01 -5.20
C PHE A 303 -4.95 0.37 -4.80
N ILE A 304 -5.17 0.61 -3.51
CA ILE A 304 -6.44 1.14 -2.98
C ILE A 304 -6.61 2.60 -3.39
N ARG A 305 -5.50 3.33 -3.43
CA ARG A 305 -5.40 4.69 -3.96
C ARG A 305 -4.20 4.81 -4.90
N PRO A 306 -4.36 5.38 -6.11
CA PRO A 306 -5.63 5.80 -6.72
C PRO A 306 -6.58 4.62 -6.95
N PHE A 307 -7.87 4.80 -6.68
CA PHE A 307 -8.86 3.73 -6.83
C PHE A 307 -8.98 3.33 -8.32
N PRO A 308 -8.86 2.02 -8.66
CA PRO A 308 -8.86 1.53 -10.04
C PRO A 308 -10.29 1.41 -10.59
N ARG A 309 -10.99 2.53 -10.68
CA ARG A 309 -12.41 2.57 -11.08
C ARG A 309 -12.63 1.93 -12.45
N GLU A 310 -11.74 2.14 -13.40
CA GLU A 310 -11.85 1.63 -14.77
C GLU A 310 -11.72 0.11 -14.81
N GLU A 311 -10.86 -0.48 -13.98
CA GLU A 311 -10.72 -1.92 -13.84
C GLU A 311 -11.87 -2.53 -13.06
N VAL A 312 -12.28 -1.90 -11.95
CA VAL A 312 -13.41 -2.34 -11.13
C VAL A 312 -14.70 -2.33 -11.93
N ALA A 313 -14.95 -1.31 -12.76
CA ALA A 313 -16.14 -1.24 -13.62
C ALA A 313 -16.26 -2.42 -14.59
N LYS A 314 -15.14 -3.09 -14.95
CA LYS A 314 -15.19 -4.31 -15.78
C LYS A 314 -15.80 -5.49 -15.03
N LEU A 315 -15.95 -5.43 -13.71
CA LEU A 315 -16.59 -6.49 -12.96
C LEU A 315 -18.11 -6.56 -13.22
N ASP A 316 -18.71 -5.53 -13.84
CA ASP A 316 -20.14 -5.54 -14.20
C ASP A 316 -20.47 -6.65 -15.21
N GLN A 317 -19.47 -7.25 -15.87
CA GLN A 317 -19.65 -8.38 -16.79
C GLN A 317 -19.94 -9.71 -16.08
N TYR A 318 -19.66 -9.83 -14.79
CA TYR A 318 -19.91 -11.02 -13.97
C TYR A 318 -21.29 -10.98 -13.31
N GLU A 319 -21.78 -12.13 -12.86
CA GLU A 319 -23.09 -12.28 -12.21
C GLU A 319 -23.02 -11.81 -10.74
N THR A 320 -21.98 -12.24 -10.02
CA THR A 320 -21.79 -11.94 -8.60
C THR A 320 -20.36 -11.48 -8.35
N VAL A 321 -20.21 -10.43 -7.54
CA VAL A 321 -18.92 -9.92 -7.06
C VAL A 321 -18.91 -10.00 -5.54
N VAL A 322 -18.02 -10.85 -5.00
CA VAL A 322 -17.83 -11.04 -3.56
C VAL A 322 -16.63 -10.20 -3.13
N VAL A 323 -16.88 -9.14 -2.37
CA VAL A 323 -15.84 -8.19 -1.94
C VAL A 323 -15.51 -8.43 -0.48
N TYR A 324 -14.26 -8.74 -0.20
CA TYR A 324 -13.77 -8.95 1.15
C TYR A 324 -13.05 -7.70 1.67
N ASP A 325 -13.48 -7.24 2.83
CA ASP A 325 -12.86 -6.15 3.57
C ASP A 325 -12.32 -6.66 4.90
N ARG A 326 -11.05 -6.32 5.17
CA ARG A 326 -10.39 -6.53 6.47
C ARG A 326 -10.44 -5.24 7.29
N ASP A 327 -11.51 -4.49 7.11
CA ASP A 327 -11.82 -3.25 7.80
C ASP A 327 -13.34 -3.14 7.99
N ILE A 328 -13.73 -2.25 8.89
CA ILE A 328 -15.14 -1.97 9.16
C ILE A 328 -15.42 -0.47 9.22
N THR A 329 -16.53 -0.07 8.62
CA THR A 329 -17.16 1.25 8.78
C THR A 329 -18.61 1.07 9.25
N PRO A 330 -19.30 2.14 9.69
CA PRO A 330 -20.71 2.04 10.10
C PRO A 330 -21.70 1.53 9.03
N VAL A 331 -21.27 1.39 7.77
CA VAL A 331 -22.15 1.01 6.63
C VAL A 331 -21.60 -0.14 5.78
N GLY A 332 -20.51 -0.79 6.20
CA GLY A 332 -19.85 -1.86 5.44
C GLY A 332 -18.32 -1.71 5.43
N GLY A 333 -17.66 -2.50 4.60
CA GLY A 333 -16.23 -2.37 4.33
C GLY A 333 -15.95 -1.34 3.24
N VAL A 334 -14.75 -0.74 3.25
CA VAL A 334 -14.41 0.36 2.33
C VAL A 334 -14.41 -0.09 0.87
N LEU A 335 -13.76 -1.20 0.54
CA LEU A 335 -13.74 -1.72 -0.83
C LEU A 335 -15.13 -2.14 -1.26
N GLY A 336 -15.90 -2.80 -0.39
CA GLY A 336 -17.28 -3.20 -0.68
C GLY A 336 -18.15 -2.02 -1.15
N LEU A 337 -18.08 -0.90 -0.44
CA LEU A 337 -18.81 0.32 -0.77
C LEU A 337 -18.34 0.92 -2.10
N GLU A 338 -17.03 1.01 -2.33
CA GLU A 338 -16.46 1.64 -3.53
C GLU A 338 -16.65 0.79 -4.78
N VAL A 339 -16.53 -0.54 -4.64
CA VAL A 339 -16.85 -1.51 -5.70
C VAL A 339 -18.34 -1.41 -6.03
N LYS A 340 -19.23 -1.42 -5.04
CA LYS A 340 -20.67 -1.25 -5.28
C LYS A 340 -20.98 0.06 -6.00
N ALA A 341 -20.31 1.16 -5.65
CA ALA A 341 -20.47 2.46 -6.32
C ALA A 341 -19.86 2.56 -7.73
N ALA A 342 -19.05 1.58 -8.13
CA ALA A 342 -18.48 1.47 -9.47
C ALA A 342 -19.28 0.53 -10.39
N LEU A 343 -20.23 -0.23 -9.84
CA LEU A 343 -21.00 -1.25 -10.54
C LEU A 343 -22.47 -0.86 -10.67
N SER A 344 -23.12 -1.39 -11.69
CA SER A 344 -24.52 -1.10 -12.03
C SER A 344 -25.37 -2.36 -12.22
N ARG A 345 -24.75 -3.50 -12.54
CA ARG A 345 -25.45 -4.75 -12.89
C ARG A 345 -25.11 -5.90 -11.96
N ALA A 346 -23.83 -6.10 -11.66
CA ALA A 346 -23.41 -7.27 -10.91
C ALA A 346 -23.95 -7.20 -9.47
N ARG A 347 -24.38 -8.35 -8.93
CA ARG A 347 -24.76 -8.44 -7.51
C ARG A 347 -23.49 -8.34 -6.67
N VAL A 348 -23.44 -7.38 -5.76
CA VAL A 348 -22.30 -7.21 -4.84
C VAL A 348 -22.64 -7.78 -3.48
N VAL A 349 -21.80 -8.69 -2.99
CA VAL A 349 -21.83 -9.23 -1.62
C VAL A 349 -20.58 -8.76 -0.91
N ASN A 350 -20.72 -7.86 0.06
CA ASN A 350 -19.62 -7.40 0.89
C ASN A 350 -19.49 -8.27 2.14
N ILE A 351 -18.34 -8.93 2.29
CA ILE A 351 -18.02 -9.77 3.43
C ILE A 351 -16.94 -9.08 4.25
N ILE A 352 -17.28 -8.76 5.49
CA ILE A 352 -16.35 -8.22 6.46
C ILE A 352 -15.81 -9.37 7.29
N ALA A 353 -14.49 -9.58 7.24
CA ALA A 353 -13.85 -10.72 7.87
C ALA A 353 -12.38 -10.46 8.22
N GLY A 354 -11.82 -11.27 9.11
CA GLY A 354 -10.41 -11.20 9.50
C GLY A 354 -10.00 -9.92 10.24
N ILE A 355 -10.98 -9.16 10.73
CA ILE A 355 -10.79 -7.97 11.57
C ILE A 355 -10.12 -8.36 12.88
N ALA A 356 -9.35 -7.45 13.46
CA ALA A 356 -8.63 -7.68 14.71
C ALA A 356 -7.76 -8.96 14.67
N GLY A 357 -7.29 -9.36 13.48
CA GLY A 357 -6.48 -10.55 13.27
C GLY A 357 -7.16 -11.88 13.49
N VAL A 358 -8.50 -11.93 13.44
CA VAL A 358 -9.22 -13.20 13.34
C VAL A 358 -8.69 -13.95 12.11
N ASP A 359 -8.35 -15.22 12.30
CA ASP A 359 -7.84 -16.04 11.21
C ASP A 359 -8.92 -16.26 10.15
N PHE A 360 -8.53 -16.18 8.87
CA PHE A 360 -9.45 -16.34 7.74
C PHE A 360 -8.72 -17.04 6.61
N ASP A 361 -8.57 -18.35 6.78
CA ASP A 361 -7.85 -19.23 5.87
C ASP A 361 -8.65 -19.56 4.58
N SER A 362 -8.00 -20.30 3.69
CA SER A 362 -8.60 -20.79 2.45
C SER A 362 -9.93 -21.57 2.61
N ARG A 363 -10.20 -22.19 3.76
CA ARG A 363 -11.47 -22.91 4.00
C ARG A 363 -12.60 -21.93 4.28
N HIS A 364 -12.34 -20.91 5.09
CA HIS A 364 -13.31 -19.83 5.31
C HIS A 364 -13.63 -19.10 4.01
N PHE A 365 -12.62 -18.79 3.19
CA PHE A 365 -12.86 -18.25 1.84
C PHE A 365 -13.71 -19.21 1.00
N TYR A 366 -13.36 -20.50 0.93
CA TYR A 366 -14.12 -21.48 0.16
C TYR A 366 -15.61 -21.48 0.55
N GLU A 367 -15.90 -21.58 1.85
CA GLU A 367 -17.27 -21.66 2.37
C GLU A 367 -18.05 -20.36 2.12
N THR A 368 -17.42 -19.21 2.37
CA THR A 368 -18.09 -17.91 2.23
C THR A 368 -18.30 -17.51 0.77
N ILE A 369 -17.35 -17.80 -0.12
CA ILE A 369 -17.54 -17.63 -1.58
C ILE A 369 -18.68 -18.53 -2.04
N GLN A 370 -18.69 -19.80 -1.65
CA GLN A 370 -19.74 -20.74 -2.04
C GLN A 370 -21.12 -20.25 -1.58
N ASN A 371 -21.26 -19.83 -0.33
CA ASN A 371 -22.51 -19.30 0.20
C ASN A 371 -22.95 -18.02 -0.53
N ALA A 372 -22.03 -17.12 -0.90
CA ALA A 372 -22.35 -15.92 -1.65
C ALA A 372 -22.83 -16.22 -3.08
N VAL A 373 -22.15 -17.14 -3.77
CA VAL A 373 -22.48 -17.58 -5.14
C VAL A 373 -23.82 -18.33 -5.18
N GLU A 374 -24.11 -19.14 -4.16
CA GLU A 374 -25.38 -19.84 -4.01
C GLU A 374 -26.50 -18.97 -3.42
N GLU A 375 -26.30 -17.65 -3.41
CA GLU A 375 -27.27 -16.66 -2.99
C GLU A 375 -27.73 -16.75 -1.52
N ARG A 376 -26.99 -17.46 -0.67
CA ARG A 376 -27.32 -17.68 0.74
C ARG A 376 -27.01 -16.47 1.63
N TYR A 377 -26.25 -15.51 1.12
CA TYR A 377 -25.85 -14.28 1.82
C TYR A 377 -26.57 -13.04 1.30
N LYS A 378 -26.79 -12.08 2.21
CA LYS A 378 -27.28 -10.74 1.88
C LYS A 378 -26.16 -9.93 1.21
N GLU A 379 -26.44 -8.66 0.91
CA GLU A 379 -25.45 -7.75 0.34
C GLU A 379 -24.30 -7.39 1.30
N LEU A 380 -24.51 -7.54 2.61
CA LEU A 380 -23.50 -7.29 3.64
C LEU A 380 -23.54 -8.41 4.68
N GLU A 381 -22.41 -9.05 4.90
CA GLU A 381 -22.24 -10.12 5.88
C GLU A 381 -21.00 -9.88 6.75
N PHE A 382 -21.11 -10.26 8.01
CA PHE A 382 -20.02 -10.21 8.98
C PHE A 382 -19.65 -11.64 9.35
N VAL A 383 -18.38 -12.00 9.14
CA VAL A 383 -17.86 -13.33 9.47
C VAL A 383 -16.76 -13.15 10.50
N VAL A 384 -17.02 -13.66 11.71
CA VAL A 384 -16.16 -13.55 12.89
C VAL A 384 -15.74 -14.93 13.34
#